data_AF-A0A0N1JYI0-F1
#
_entry.id   AF-A0A0N1JYI0-F1
#
_cell.length_a   1.000
_cell.length_b   1.000
_cell.length_c   1.000
_cell.angle_alpha   90.00
_cell.angle_beta   90.00
_cell.angle_gamma   90.00
#
_symmetry.space_group_name_H-M   'P 1'
#
loop_
_entity.id
_entity.type
_entity.pdbx_description
1 polymer ?
#
loop_
_entity_poly.entity_id
_entity_poly.type
_entity_poly.pdbx_seq_one_letter_code
_entity_poly.pdbx_strand_id
1 'polypeptide(L)'
;MPVSPYTRERLAEAAASSRTLSEALERLGVDPWSSKRRYIWERMKKLGVDTSHFEREGVKWTREILEQAVSVSTNMCEVLRHLGLDVVGGHHTHISRRITAYGIDTSHFQLPTQRGKSRRPPTPEGLLVKQPTAHARRIQSNRLKQAMLDQGKEERCALCRTEAVWLGEPLPLEVDHVDGDWRNNRIENLRLLCPNCHSTTDSYRGRNKALRARQAEGQR
;
A
#
# COMPACT_ATOMS: atom_id res chain seq x y z
N MET A 1 21.40 20.60 -13.16
CA MET A 1 20.45 20.37 -12.05
C MET A 1 19.05 20.59 -12.58
N PRO A 2 18.14 19.60 -12.58
CA PRO A 2 16.77 19.84 -13.01
C PRO A 2 16.11 20.85 -12.05
N VAL A 3 15.52 21.89 -12.62
CA VAL A 3 14.78 22.91 -11.86
C VAL A 3 13.56 22.21 -11.25
N SER A 4 13.40 22.30 -9.92
CA SER A 4 12.23 21.71 -9.26
C SER A 4 10.94 22.28 -9.88
N PRO A 5 9.94 21.45 -10.21
CA PRO A 5 8.68 21.92 -10.81
C PRO A 5 7.85 22.79 -9.84
N TYR A 6 8.26 22.85 -8.58
CA TYR A 6 7.68 23.67 -7.52
C TYR A 6 8.55 24.92 -7.31
N THR A 7 8.41 25.87 -8.24
CA THR A 7 9.02 27.21 -8.12
C THR A 7 8.26 28.05 -7.10
N ARG A 8 8.86 29.16 -6.67
CA ARG A 8 8.24 30.04 -5.66
C ARG A 8 6.93 30.63 -6.17
N GLU A 9 6.92 31.06 -7.44
CA GLU A 9 5.79 31.70 -8.10
C GLU A 9 4.59 30.75 -8.14
N ARG A 10 4.82 29.52 -8.60
CA ARG A 10 3.79 28.49 -8.71
C ARG A 10 3.22 28.10 -7.33
N LEU A 11 4.08 27.99 -6.32
CA LEU A 11 3.64 27.69 -4.95
C LEU A 11 2.86 28.86 -4.34
N ALA A 12 3.24 30.10 -4.62
CA ALA A 12 2.56 31.29 -4.15
C ALA A 12 1.17 31.46 -4.80
N GLU A 13 1.05 31.22 -6.10
CA GLU A 13 -0.22 31.23 -6.82
C GLU A 13 -1.20 30.17 -6.26
N ALA A 14 -0.69 28.95 -6.07
CA ALA A 14 -1.49 27.87 -5.47
C ALA A 14 -1.88 28.18 -4.01
N ALA A 15 -0.99 28.80 -3.22
CA ALA A 15 -1.30 29.17 -1.84
C ALA A 15 -2.32 30.32 -1.78
N ALA A 16 -2.17 31.37 -2.59
CA ALA A 16 -3.06 32.53 -2.59
C ALA A 16 -4.49 32.18 -3.01
N SER A 17 -4.66 31.21 -3.90
CA SER A 17 -5.98 30.75 -4.37
C SER A 17 -6.64 29.72 -3.43
N SER A 18 -5.97 29.28 -2.38
CA SER A 18 -6.41 28.16 -1.53
C SER A 18 -6.60 28.59 -0.07
N ARG A 19 -7.61 28.03 0.57
CA ARG A 19 -7.85 28.21 2.02
C ARG A 19 -7.16 27.14 2.85
N THR A 20 -6.74 26.04 2.23
CA THR A 20 -6.06 24.94 2.90
C THR A 20 -4.86 24.42 2.11
N LEU A 21 -3.99 23.67 2.79
CA LEU A 21 -2.85 23.02 2.14
C LEU A 21 -3.28 21.94 1.14
N SER A 22 -4.37 21.21 1.37
CA SER A 22 -4.87 20.23 0.39
C SER A 22 -5.41 20.90 -0.86
N GLU A 23 -6.21 21.96 -0.73
CA GLU A 23 -6.69 22.74 -1.89
C GLU A 23 -5.49 23.26 -2.72
N ALA A 24 -4.43 23.74 -2.05
CA ALA A 24 -3.21 24.17 -2.72
C ALA A 24 -2.50 23.03 -3.45
N LEU A 25 -2.49 21.82 -2.87
CA LEU A 25 -1.89 20.64 -3.50
C LEU A 25 -2.71 20.14 -4.69
N GLU A 26 -4.04 20.15 -4.61
CA GLU A 26 -4.94 19.79 -5.71
C GLU A 26 -4.71 20.71 -6.91
N ARG A 27 -4.60 22.02 -6.68
CA ARG A 27 -4.27 23.00 -7.74
C ARG A 27 -2.89 22.79 -8.35
N LEU A 28 -1.94 22.27 -7.58
CA LEU A 28 -0.62 21.86 -8.09
C LEU A 28 -0.65 20.53 -8.85
N GLY A 29 -1.81 19.86 -8.94
CA GLY A 29 -1.97 18.53 -9.53
C GLY A 29 -1.33 17.43 -8.68
N VAL A 30 -1.26 17.63 -7.36
CA VAL A 30 -0.64 16.72 -6.40
C VAL A 30 -1.72 16.21 -5.45
N ASP A 31 -1.81 14.89 -5.29
CA ASP A 31 -2.68 14.30 -4.27
C ASP A 31 -2.34 14.87 -2.87
N PRO A 32 -3.30 15.52 -2.19
CA PRO A 32 -3.10 16.12 -0.87
C PRO A 32 -2.60 15.19 0.21
N TRP A 33 -2.84 13.89 0.05
CA TRP A 33 -2.50 12.86 1.03
C TRP A 33 -1.24 12.08 0.64
N SER A 34 -0.59 12.47 -0.46
CA SER A 34 0.67 11.89 -0.90
C SER A 34 1.85 12.30 0.00
N SER A 35 2.93 11.54 -0.07
CA SER A 35 4.19 11.87 0.63
C SER A 35 4.77 13.23 0.22
N LYS A 36 4.37 13.77 -0.94
CA LYS A 36 4.78 15.10 -1.42
C LYS A 36 4.19 16.24 -0.60
N ARG A 37 3.09 16.03 0.11
CA ARG A 37 2.47 17.02 1.01
C ARG A 37 3.49 17.66 1.94
N ARG A 38 4.29 16.83 2.62
CA ARG A 38 5.34 17.30 3.54
C ARG A 38 6.43 18.07 2.81
N TYR A 39 6.92 17.55 1.68
CA TYR A 39 7.96 18.22 0.89
C TYR A 39 7.51 19.61 0.40
N ILE A 40 6.28 19.71 -0.12
CA ILE A 40 5.73 20.97 -0.65
C ILE A 40 5.51 21.97 0.47
N TRP A 41 5.00 21.53 1.64
CA TRP A 41 4.85 22.40 2.81
C TRP A 41 6.19 22.95 3.31
N GLU A 42 7.21 22.10 3.47
CA GLU A 42 8.56 22.54 3.84
C GLU A 42 9.16 23.48 2.79
N ARG A 43 8.86 23.24 1.51
CA ARG A 43 9.35 24.08 0.41
C ARG A 43 8.66 25.44 0.36
N MET A 44 7.36 25.52 0.62
CA MET A 44 6.61 26.77 0.78
C MET A 44 7.23 27.61 1.90
N LYS A 45 7.51 27.00 3.05
CA LYS A 45 8.22 27.66 4.17
C LYS A 45 9.60 28.16 3.77
N LYS A 46 10.42 27.29 3.15
CA LYS A 46 11.78 27.64 2.74
C LYS A 46 11.84 28.78 1.72
N LEU A 47 10.83 28.89 0.86
CA LEU A 47 10.74 29.92 -0.18
C LEU A 47 9.97 31.18 0.28
N GLY A 48 9.52 31.23 1.53
CA GLY A 48 8.80 32.36 2.10
C GLY A 48 7.45 32.60 1.41
N VAL A 49 6.74 31.53 1.06
CA VAL A 49 5.35 31.62 0.57
C VAL A 49 4.44 31.82 1.78
N ASP A 50 3.58 32.84 1.73
CA ASP A 50 2.61 33.06 2.78
C ASP A 50 1.58 31.91 2.83
N THR A 51 1.46 31.32 4.01
CA THR A 51 0.56 30.20 4.32
C THR A 51 -0.16 30.44 5.65
N SER A 52 -0.10 31.68 6.16
CA SER A 52 -0.69 32.05 7.45
C SER A 52 -2.22 32.00 7.45
N HIS A 53 -2.83 32.19 6.28
CA HIS A 53 -4.27 32.07 6.04
C HIS A 53 -4.76 30.64 5.90
N PHE A 54 -3.87 29.63 5.90
CA PHE A 54 -4.30 28.23 5.77
C PHE A 54 -5.04 27.75 7.02
N GLU A 55 -6.28 27.31 6.83
CA GLU A 55 -7.06 26.65 7.86
C GLU A 55 -6.49 25.27 8.19
N ARG A 56 -6.66 24.84 9.46
CA ARG A 56 -6.29 23.49 9.87
C ARG A 56 -7.21 22.49 9.20
N GLU A 57 -6.63 21.60 8.41
CA GLU A 57 -7.40 20.57 7.73
C GLU A 57 -7.75 19.42 8.66
N GLY A 58 -8.97 18.93 8.50
CA GLY A 58 -9.46 17.73 9.17
C GLY A 58 -8.63 16.49 8.80
N VAL A 59 -8.63 15.52 9.69
CA VAL A 59 -7.98 14.24 9.48
C VAL A 59 -8.78 13.44 8.44
N LYS A 60 -8.15 12.89 7.39
CA LYS A 60 -8.79 12.10 6.31
C LYS A 60 -9.83 11.06 6.78
N TRP A 61 -9.61 10.46 7.95
CA TRP A 61 -10.55 9.55 8.59
C TRP A 61 -11.20 10.29 9.75
N THR A 62 -12.21 11.11 9.45
CA THR A 62 -12.97 11.80 10.50
C THR A 62 -13.83 10.79 11.27
N ARG A 63 -14.37 11.24 12.40
CA ARG A 63 -15.27 10.43 13.20
C ARG A 63 -16.49 10.00 12.39
N GLU A 64 -17.06 10.93 11.61
CA GLU A 64 -18.30 10.72 10.84
C GLU A 64 -18.09 9.69 9.72
N ILE A 65 -16.98 9.78 9.00
CA ILE A 65 -16.62 8.81 7.95
C ILE A 65 -16.46 7.41 8.54
N LEU A 66 -15.80 7.31 9.70
CA LEU A 66 -15.58 6.03 10.36
C LEU A 66 -16.87 5.48 10.98
N GLU A 67 -17.72 6.31 11.58
CA GLU A 67 -19.03 5.90 12.11
C GLU A 67 -19.93 5.36 11.00
N GLN A 68 -20.01 6.06 9.86
CA GLN A 68 -20.77 5.58 8.71
C GLN A 68 -20.25 4.22 8.24
N ALA A 69 -18.93 4.08 8.06
CA ALA A 69 -18.33 2.82 7.63
C ALA A 69 -18.51 1.68 8.65
N VAL A 70 -18.44 1.97 9.94
CA VAL A 70 -18.65 0.99 11.03
C VAL A 70 -20.12 0.56 11.11
N SER A 71 -21.07 1.47 10.93
CA SER A 71 -22.51 1.17 11.01
C SER A 71 -23.00 0.18 9.96
N VAL A 72 -22.42 0.23 8.75
CA VAL A 72 -22.78 -0.66 7.63
C VAL A 72 -21.97 -1.95 7.62
N SER A 73 -20.94 -2.07 8.46
CA SER A 73 -20.01 -3.20 8.46
C SER A 73 -20.29 -4.16 9.61
N THR A 74 -20.05 -5.45 9.36
CA THR A 74 -20.11 -6.51 10.39
C THR A 74 -18.74 -6.85 10.97
N ASN A 75 -17.66 -6.37 10.36
CA ASN A 75 -16.29 -6.62 10.78
C ASN A 75 -15.32 -5.55 10.22
N MET A 76 -14.11 -5.49 10.78
CA MET A 76 -13.09 -4.51 10.38
C MET A 76 -12.62 -4.65 8.92
N CYS A 77 -12.70 -5.85 8.33
CA CYS A 77 -12.33 -6.02 6.92
C CYS A 77 -13.35 -5.37 5.99
N GLU A 78 -14.65 -5.43 6.33
CA GLU A 78 -15.71 -4.70 5.62
C GLU A 78 -15.55 -3.19 5.77
N VAL A 79 -15.21 -2.71 6.96
CA VAL A 79 -14.90 -1.28 7.17
C VAL A 79 -13.82 -0.82 6.20
N LEU A 80 -12.70 -1.55 6.12
CA LEU A 80 -11.63 -1.22 5.19
C LEU A 80 -12.11 -1.22 3.73
N ARG A 81 -12.91 -2.22 3.32
CA ARG A 81 -13.47 -2.28 1.96
C ARG A 81 -14.41 -1.11 1.66
N HIS A 82 -15.29 -0.74 2.58
CA HIS A 82 -16.18 0.42 2.45
C HIS A 82 -15.39 1.73 2.33
N LEU A 83 -14.25 1.83 3.02
CA LEU A 83 -13.32 2.95 2.89
C LEU A 83 -12.45 2.89 1.61
N GLY A 84 -12.66 1.91 0.73
CA GLY A 84 -11.88 1.70 -0.49
C GLY A 84 -10.43 1.26 -0.23
N LEU A 85 -10.13 0.78 0.98
CA LEU A 85 -8.81 0.34 1.38
C LEU A 85 -8.65 -1.16 1.16
N ASP A 86 -7.50 -1.53 0.57
CA ASP A 86 -7.08 -2.92 0.51
C ASP A 86 -6.87 -3.48 1.92
N VAL A 87 -7.29 -4.73 2.13
CA VAL A 87 -7.05 -5.48 3.38
C VAL A 87 -5.61 -6.00 3.42
N VAL A 88 -4.66 -5.06 3.33
CA VAL A 88 -3.22 -5.28 3.43
C VAL A 88 -2.68 -4.53 4.64
N GLY A 89 -1.59 -5.06 5.21
CA GLY A 89 -1.03 -4.59 6.48
C GLY A 89 -0.81 -3.08 6.57
N GLY A 90 -0.90 -2.54 7.79
CA GLY A 90 -0.79 -1.12 8.11
C GLY A 90 -2.14 -0.41 8.23
N HIS A 91 -3.02 -0.54 7.23
CA HIS A 91 -4.33 0.13 7.23
C HIS A 91 -5.25 -0.39 8.33
N HIS A 92 -5.33 -1.71 8.50
CA HIS A 92 -6.16 -2.33 9.54
C HIS A 92 -5.82 -1.78 10.94
N THR A 93 -4.52 -1.80 11.29
CA THR A 93 -4.05 -1.29 12.59
C THR A 93 -4.32 0.20 12.75
N HIS A 94 -4.10 1.00 11.70
CA HIS A 94 -4.31 2.44 11.76
C HIS A 94 -5.79 2.81 11.94
N ILE A 95 -6.68 2.21 11.15
CA ILE A 95 -8.12 2.45 11.21
C ILE A 95 -8.69 1.96 12.54
N SER A 96 -8.32 0.76 12.98
CA SER A 96 -8.76 0.22 14.27
C SER A 96 -8.36 1.11 15.44
N ARG A 97 -7.10 1.58 15.49
CA ARG A 97 -6.65 2.53 16.53
C ARG A 97 -7.46 3.83 16.52
N ARG A 98 -7.85 4.31 15.34
CA ARG A 98 -8.61 5.55 15.20
C ARG A 98 -10.07 5.40 15.61
N ILE A 99 -10.70 4.28 15.27
CA ILE A 99 -12.05 3.92 15.74
C ILE A 99 -12.07 3.89 17.28
N THR A 100 -11.09 3.22 17.89
CA THR A 100 -10.95 3.19 19.35
C THR A 100 -10.71 4.58 19.93
N ALA A 101 -9.86 5.40 19.30
CA ALA A 101 -9.58 6.76 19.77
C ALA A 101 -10.81 7.69 19.71
N TYR A 102 -11.73 7.47 18.77
CA TYR A 102 -13.00 8.20 18.70
C TYR A 102 -14.11 7.60 19.59
N GLY A 103 -13.87 6.45 20.23
CA GLY A 103 -14.88 5.78 21.05
C GLY A 103 -16.08 5.28 20.25
N ILE A 104 -15.88 4.95 18.96
CA ILE A 104 -16.95 4.43 18.11
C ILE A 104 -17.26 3.00 18.55
N ASP A 105 -18.54 2.70 18.78
CA ASP A 105 -18.96 1.37 19.17
C ASP A 105 -18.80 0.36 18.01
N THR A 106 -18.17 -0.76 18.32
CA THR A 106 -18.02 -1.90 17.39
C THR A 106 -18.54 -3.19 18.01
N SER A 107 -19.39 -3.10 19.05
CA SER A 107 -19.93 -4.25 19.77
C SER A 107 -20.76 -5.19 18.87
N HIS A 108 -21.39 -4.65 17.82
CA HIS A 108 -22.15 -5.41 16.82
C HIS A 108 -21.26 -6.21 15.86
N PHE A 109 -19.93 -6.02 15.89
CA PHE A 109 -19.04 -6.77 15.03
C PHE A 109 -19.05 -8.26 15.37
N GLN A 110 -19.23 -9.08 14.34
CA GLN A 110 -19.22 -10.52 14.50
C GLN A 110 -17.79 -11.00 14.76
N LEU A 111 -17.57 -11.63 15.91
CA LEU A 111 -16.36 -12.38 16.16
C LEU A 111 -16.26 -13.52 15.14
N PRO A 112 -15.09 -13.77 14.53
CA PRO A 112 -14.93 -14.92 13.65
C PRO A 112 -15.27 -16.20 14.42
N THR A 113 -16.37 -16.85 14.06
CA THR A 113 -16.75 -18.15 14.62
C THR A 113 -15.77 -19.22 14.12
N GLN A 114 -14.66 -19.38 14.83
CA GLN A 114 -13.66 -20.43 14.58
C GLN A 114 -14.06 -21.78 15.20
N ARG A 115 -15.35 -22.10 15.29
CA ARG A 115 -15.80 -23.43 15.72
C ARG A 115 -16.11 -24.28 14.50
N GLY A 116 -15.22 -25.22 14.19
CA GLY A 116 -15.57 -26.42 13.41
C GLY A 116 -14.98 -26.57 11.99
N LYS A 117 -14.17 -25.65 11.48
CA LYS A 117 -13.49 -25.86 10.18
C LYS A 117 -12.01 -26.10 10.38
N SER A 118 -11.57 -27.36 10.26
CA SER A 118 -10.16 -27.64 10.00
C SER A 118 -9.80 -26.97 8.69
N ARG A 119 -9.15 -25.81 8.76
CA ARG A 119 -8.58 -25.19 7.56
C ARG A 119 -7.41 -26.08 7.17
N ARG A 120 -7.66 -27.01 6.25
CA ARG A 120 -6.55 -27.68 5.55
C ARG A 120 -5.62 -26.57 5.04
N PRO A 121 -4.30 -26.67 5.27
CA PRO A 121 -3.38 -25.72 4.69
C PRO A 121 -3.65 -25.68 3.18
N PRO A 122 -3.74 -24.49 2.56
CA PRO A 122 -3.93 -24.40 1.12
C PRO A 122 -2.80 -25.19 0.43
N THR A 123 -3.15 -25.97 -0.59
CA THR A 123 -2.14 -26.63 -1.40
C THR A 123 -1.29 -25.58 -2.12
N PRO A 124 -0.05 -25.89 -2.54
CA PRO A 124 0.78 -24.98 -3.34
C PRO A 124 0.02 -24.38 -4.53
N GLU A 125 -0.79 -25.18 -5.22
CA GLU A 125 -1.60 -24.76 -6.36
C GLU A 125 -2.68 -23.76 -5.94
N GLY A 126 -3.25 -23.92 -4.74
CA GLY A 126 -4.21 -22.96 -4.18
C GLY A 126 -3.58 -21.63 -3.75
N LEU A 127 -2.27 -21.59 -3.51
CA LEU A 127 -1.53 -20.36 -3.21
C LEU A 127 -1.07 -19.63 -4.49
N LEU A 128 -0.75 -20.39 -5.54
CA LEU A 128 -0.19 -19.89 -6.80
C LEU A 128 -1.26 -19.46 -7.82
N VAL A 129 -2.26 -18.74 -7.35
CA VAL A 129 -3.37 -18.21 -8.18
C VAL A 129 -3.44 -16.69 -8.10
N LYS A 130 -4.04 -16.09 -9.13
CA LYS A 130 -4.44 -14.68 -9.06
C LYS A 130 -5.67 -14.55 -8.18
N GLN A 131 -5.58 -13.76 -7.12
CA GLN A 131 -6.68 -13.53 -6.20
C GLN A 131 -7.66 -12.48 -6.74
N PRO A 132 -8.98 -12.65 -6.56
CA PRO A 132 -9.97 -11.64 -6.90
C PRO A 132 -9.87 -10.44 -5.97
N THR A 133 -10.02 -9.23 -6.50
CA THR A 133 -9.86 -7.97 -5.75
C THR A 133 -10.71 -7.88 -4.49
N ALA A 134 -11.98 -8.33 -4.55
CA ALA A 134 -12.94 -8.22 -3.45
C ALA A 134 -12.51 -8.96 -2.16
N HIS A 135 -11.76 -10.05 -2.31
CA HIS A 135 -11.37 -10.93 -1.20
C HIS A 135 -9.87 -11.23 -1.14
N ALA A 136 -9.06 -10.48 -1.90
CA ALA A 136 -7.62 -10.68 -1.93
C ALA A 136 -7.00 -10.45 -0.54
N ARG A 137 -6.15 -11.38 -0.12
CA ARG A 137 -5.35 -11.29 1.11
C ARG A 137 -3.89 -11.52 0.78
N ARG A 138 -3.03 -10.69 1.35
CA ARG A 138 -1.60 -10.84 1.11
C ARG A 138 -1.10 -12.14 1.73
N ILE A 139 -0.63 -13.05 0.88
CA ILE A 139 0.00 -14.30 1.31
C ILE A 139 1.41 -13.95 1.80
N GLN A 140 1.84 -14.58 2.90
CA GLN A 140 3.19 -14.39 3.41
C GLN A 140 4.23 -14.90 2.40
N SER A 141 5.30 -14.13 2.21
CA SER A 141 6.30 -14.41 1.17
C SER A 141 6.98 -15.77 1.34
N ASN A 142 7.18 -16.23 2.58
CA ASN A 142 7.73 -17.56 2.86
C ASN A 142 6.83 -18.71 2.35
N ARG A 143 5.51 -18.56 2.45
CA ARG A 143 4.54 -19.55 1.93
C ARG A 143 4.54 -19.57 0.41
N LEU A 144 4.64 -18.41 -0.24
CA LEU A 144 4.78 -18.34 -1.69
C LEU A 144 6.11 -18.96 -2.14
N LYS A 145 7.21 -18.65 -1.47
CA LYS A 145 8.51 -19.27 -1.75
C LYS A 145 8.44 -20.79 -1.66
N GLN A 146 7.87 -21.34 -0.57
CA GLN A 146 7.74 -22.78 -0.44
C GLN A 146 6.89 -23.39 -1.57
N ALA A 147 5.72 -22.80 -1.86
CA ALA A 147 4.87 -23.28 -2.94
C ALA A 147 5.55 -23.24 -4.31
N MET A 148 6.39 -22.22 -4.58
CA MET A 148 7.19 -22.14 -5.79
C MET A 148 8.20 -23.29 -5.88
N LEU A 149 8.92 -23.58 -4.79
CA LEU A 149 9.90 -24.67 -4.73
C LEU A 149 9.22 -26.03 -4.90
N ASP A 150 8.07 -26.25 -4.26
CA ASP A 150 7.27 -27.47 -4.38
C ASP A 150 6.82 -27.72 -5.83
N GLN A 151 6.65 -26.65 -6.62
CA GLN A 151 6.32 -26.67 -8.06
C GLN A 151 7.55 -26.71 -8.97
N GLY A 152 8.74 -26.95 -8.42
CA GLY A 152 9.98 -27.13 -9.18
C GLY A 152 10.68 -25.82 -9.60
N LYS A 153 10.32 -24.67 -9.02
CA LYS A 153 11.13 -23.47 -9.18
C LYS A 153 12.45 -23.67 -8.45
N GLU A 154 13.52 -23.24 -9.11
CA GLU A 154 14.85 -23.39 -8.56
C GLU A 154 15.14 -22.32 -7.51
N GLU A 155 15.81 -22.70 -6.42
CA GLU A 155 16.19 -21.81 -5.34
C GLU A 155 17.44 -20.97 -5.68
N ARG A 156 17.33 -20.21 -6.78
CA ARG A 156 18.36 -19.30 -7.28
C ARG A 156 17.76 -18.01 -7.79
N CYS A 157 18.54 -16.95 -7.77
CA CYS A 157 18.14 -15.66 -8.31
C CYS A 157 17.80 -15.80 -9.81
N ALA A 158 16.61 -15.36 -10.21
CA ALA A 158 16.16 -15.42 -11.60
C ALA A 158 16.95 -14.50 -12.53
N LEU A 159 17.66 -13.49 -12.00
CA LEU A 159 18.45 -12.55 -12.79
C LEU A 159 19.93 -12.93 -12.83
N CYS A 160 20.61 -12.94 -11.67
CA CYS A 160 22.06 -13.18 -11.61
C CYS A 160 22.44 -14.63 -11.28
N ARG A 161 21.46 -15.52 -11.09
CA ARG A 161 21.66 -16.96 -10.83
C ARG A 161 22.37 -17.30 -9.52
N THR A 162 22.67 -16.32 -8.67
CA THR A 162 23.17 -16.53 -7.30
C THR A 162 22.25 -17.48 -6.54
N GLU A 163 22.85 -18.48 -5.90
CA GLU A 163 22.17 -19.47 -5.06
C GLU A 163 21.69 -18.85 -3.73
N ALA A 164 20.97 -19.62 -2.93
CA ALA A 164 20.55 -19.21 -1.57
C ALA A 164 21.70 -19.25 -0.54
N VAL A 165 22.96 -19.10 -0.97
CA VAL A 165 24.16 -19.05 -0.13
C VAL A 165 25.05 -17.92 -0.62
N TRP A 166 25.61 -17.15 0.31
CA TRP A 166 26.54 -16.06 0.05
C TRP A 166 27.70 -16.13 1.05
N LEU A 167 28.92 -16.32 0.57
CA LEU A 167 30.12 -16.48 1.41
C LEU A 167 29.98 -17.57 2.49
N GLY A 168 29.27 -18.66 2.17
CA GLY A 168 29.00 -19.76 3.10
C GLY A 168 27.79 -19.54 4.01
N GLU A 169 27.21 -18.34 4.03
CA GLU A 169 26.05 -18.00 4.86
C GLU A 169 24.73 -18.10 4.07
N PRO A 170 23.60 -18.47 4.69
CA PRO A 170 22.30 -18.48 4.02
C PRO A 170 21.92 -17.10 3.47
N LEU A 171 21.65 -17.03 2.16
CA LEU A 171 21.16 -15.82 1.50
C LEU A 171 19.64 -15.91 1.29
N PRO A 172 18.83 -15.06 1.94
CA PRO A 172 17.40 -15.06 1.73
C PRO A 172 17.07 -14.53 0.33
N LEU A 173 16.65 -15.42 -0.57
CA LEU A 173 16.01 -15.03 -1.81
C LEU A 173 14.60 -14.50 -1.55
N GLU A 174 14.29 -13.33 -2.12
CA GLU A 174 13.04 -12.62 -1.97
C GLU A 174 12.08 -12.97 -3.12
N VAL A 175 10.79 -13.14 -2.80
CA VAL A 175 9.74 -13.33 -3.82
C VAL A 175 9.40 -11.98 -4.43
N ASP A 176 9.54 -11.88 -5.75
CA ASP A 176 9.15 -10.72 -6.56
C ASP A 176 8.03 -11.08 -7.53
N HIS A 177 7.09 -10.15 -7.70
CA HIS A 177 6.01 -10.22 -8.67
C HIS A 177 6.42 -9.41 -9.90
N VAL A 178 6.53 -10.05 -11.07
CA VAL A 178 7.00 -9.43 -12.32
C VAL A 178 6.15 -8.20 -12.68
N ASP A 179 4.82 -8.31 -12.53
CA ASP A 179 3.87 -7.20 -12.76
C ASP A 179 3.71 -6.23 -11.55
N GLY A 180 4.41 -6.50 -10.45
CA GLY A 180 4.27 -5.80 -9.18
C GLY A 180 2.92 -5.98 -8.48
N ASP A 181 2.05 -6.89 -8.95
CA ASP A 181 0.77 -7.22 -8.34
C ASP A 181 0.90 -8.31 -7.31
N TRP A 182 0.89 -7.92 -6.03
CA TRP A 182 0.88 -8.87 -4.93
C TRP A 182 -0.33 -9.82 -4.96
N ARG A 183 -1.41 -9.48 -5.70
CA ARG A 183 -2.58 -10.34 -5.87
C ARG A 183 -2.36 -11.44 -6.92
N ASN A 184 -1.42 -11.24 -7.86
CA ASN A 184 -1.17 -12.15 -8.96
C ASN A 184 -0.07 -13.16 -8.59
N ASN A 185 -0.42 -14.18 -7.82
CA ASN A 185 0.55 -15.20 -7.37
C ASN A 185 0.75 -16.34 -8.37
N ARG A 186 0.32 -16.18 -9.61
CA ARG A 186 0.54 -17.20 -10.65
C ARG A 186 2.04 -17.48 -10.80
N ILE A 187 2.41 -18.75 -10.91
CA ILE A 187 3.81 -19.19 -10.88
C ILE A 187 4.69 -18.55 -11.97
N GLU A 188 4.10 -18.23 -13.12
CA GLU A 188 4.73 -17.52 -14.23
C GLU A 188 5.01 -16.03 -13.91
N ASN A 189 4.23 -15.44 -13.00
CA ASN A 189 4.40 -14.05 -12.55
C ASN A 189 5.34 -13.93 -11.34
N LEU A 190 5.73 -15.04 -10.72
CA LEU A 190 6.62 -15.06 -9.55
C LEU A 190 8.04 -15.45 -9.93
N ARG A 191 9.01 -14.74 -9.31
CA ARG A 191 10.44 -15.08 -9.39
C ARG A 191 11.12 -14.87 -8.04
N LEU A 192 12.17 -15.67 -7.80
CA LEU A 192 13.06 -15.50 -6.66
C LEU A 192 14.22 -14.59 -7.07
N LEU A 193 14.49 -13.54 -6.29
CA LEU A 193 15.59 -12.60 -6.52
C LEU A 193 16.48 -12.51 -5.29
N CYS A 194 17.80 -12.40 -5.49
CA CYS A 194 18.68 -12.01 -4.39
C CYS A 194 18.42 -10.54 -3.99
N PRO A 195 18.78 -10.13 -2.76
CA PRO A 195 18.52 -8.76 -2.28
C PRO A 195 19.10 -7.67 -3.20
N ASN A 196 20.26 -7.93 -3.79
CA ASN A 196 20.91 -6.99 -4.71
C ASN A 196 20.11 -6.82 -6.00
N CYS A 197 19.74 -7.91 -6.66
CA CYS A 197 18.93 -7.88 -7.88
C CYS A 197 17.51 -7.39 -7.64
N HIS A 198 16.91 -7.68 -6.49
CA HIS A 198 15.58 -7.16 -6.19
C HIS A 198 15.61 -5.64 -6.01
N SER A 199 16.68 -5.08 -5.41
CA SER A 199 16.79 -3.63 -5.19
C SER A 199 16.75 -2.77 -6.46
N THR A 200 17.10 -3.37 -7.60
CA THR A 200 17.13 -2.72 -8.92
C THR A 200 15.80 -2.78 -9.67
N THR A 201 14.80 -3.55 -9.19
CA THR A 201 13.50 -3.64 -9.87
C THR A 201 12.66 -2.38 -9.64
N ASP A 202 11.75 -2.09 -10.57
CA ASP A 202 10.77 -1.01 -10.41
C ASP A 202 9.73 -1.32 -9.32
N SER A 203 9.54 -2.61 -9.00
CA SER A 203 8.64 -3.09 -7.93
C SER A 203 9.24 -2.98 -6.52
N TYR A 204 10.56 -2.81 -6.41
CA TYR A 204 11.28 -2.92 -5.13
C TYR A 204 10.68 -2.04 -4.04
N ARG A 205 10.32 -2.65 -2.91
CA ARG A 205 9.72 -1.99 -1.73
C ARG A 205 8.53 -1.08 -2.08
N GLY A 206 7.81 -1.37 -3.17
CA GLY A 206 6.66 -0.61 -3.63
C GLY A 206 7.01 0.70 -4.34
N ARG A 207 8.20 0.81 -4.94
CA ARG A 207 8.63 1.95 -5.76
C ARG A 207 7.63 2.25 -6.90
N ASN A 208 6.98 1.24 -7.46
CA ASN A 208 5.94 1.38 -8.48
C ASN A 208 4.51 1.67 -7.95
N LYS A 209 4.27 1.83 -6.64
CA LYS A 209 2.90 2.03 -6.10
C LYS A 209 2.14 3.18 -6.76
N ALA A 210 2.81 4.31 -6.99
CA ALA A 210 2.18 5.50 -7.58
C ALA A 210 1.81 5.29 -9.06
N LEU A 211 2.62 4.54 -9.82
CA LEU A 211 2.32 4.18 -11.21
C LEU A 211 1.09 3.28 -11.29
N ARG A 212 0.98 2.31 -10.38
CA ARG A 212 -0.15 1.37 -10.34
C ARG A 212 -1.47 2.03 -9.93
N ALA A 213 -1.44 2.98 -8.99
CA ALA A 213 -2.62 3.77 -8.63
C ALA A 213 -3.19 4.50 -9.86
N ARG A 214 -2.31 5.17 -10.63
CA ARG A 214 -2.70 5.90 -11.85
C ARG A 214 -3.25 4.98 -12.95
N GLN A 215 -2.69 3.77 -13.10
CA GLN A 215 -3.18 2.79 -14.07
C GLN A 215 -4.55 2.19 -13.69
N ALA A 216 -4.82 2.01 -12.39
CA ALA A 216 -6.11 1.53 -11.90
C ALA A 216 -7.23 2.59 -11.99
N GLU A 217 -6.88 3.87 -11.97
CA GLU A 217 -7.81 5.00 -12.15
C GLU A 217 -8.18 5.21 -13.63
N GLY A 218 -7.24 5.03 -14.55
CA GLY A 218 -7.48 5.20 -16.00
C GLY A 218 -8.19 4.03 -16.70
N GLN A 219 -8.53 2.96 -15.97
CA GLN A 219 -9.27 1.79 -16.48
C GLN A 219 -10.73 1.75 -15.96
N ARG A 220 -11.22 2.84 -15.37
CA ARG A 220 -12.62 2.99 -14.92
C ARG A 220 -13.41 3.86 -15.88
#